data_AF-A0A382EUM6-F1
#
_entry.id   AF-A0A382EUM6-F1
#
_cell.length_a   1.000
_cell.length_b   1.000
_cell.length_c   1.000
_cell.angle_alpha   90.00
_cell.angle_beta   90.00
_cell.angle_gamma   90.00
#
_symmetry.space_group_name_H-M   'P 1'
#
loop_
_entity.id
_entity.type
_entity.pdbx_description
1 polymer ?
#
loop_
_entity_poly.entity_id
_entity_poly.type
_entity_poly.pdbx_seq_one_letter_code
_entity_poly.pdbx_strand_id
1 'polypeptide(L)'
;MKTFGSIFFVNFYMDKLEAVQRVLRFSESVRNWCEKEERIFFDDFDSENVMDYDTGGRGELADTIIVKGIEEGFIDEGDLD
;
A
#
# COMPACT_ATOMS: atom_id res chain seq x y z
N MET A 1 15.93 34.24 7.99
CA MET A 1 16.05 34.02 6.53
C MET A 1 17.16 32.99 6.35
N LYS A 2 16.97 31.69 6.11
CA LYS A 2 15.79 30.84 5.93
C LYS A 2 15.87 29.67 6.95
N THR A 3 14.70 29.13 7.22
CA THR A 3 14.30 28.24 8.30
C THR A 3 14.54 26.76 7.99
N PHE A 4 14.68 25.95 9.05
CA PHE A 4 14.58 24.48 9.12
C PHE A 4 15.62 23.63 8.36
N GLY A 5 16.78 23.46 8.99
CA GLY A 5 17.51 22.19 8.88
C GLY A 5 16.87 21.16 9.83
N SER A 6 16.76 19.91 9.36
CA SER A 6 16.42 18.68 10.12
C SER A 6 15.03 18.07 9.97
N ILE A 7 14.38 18.17 8.80
CA ILE A 7 13.32 17.25 8.38
C ILE A 7 13.59 16.92 6.91
N PHE A 8 13.35 15.69 6.47
CA PHE A 8 13.69 15.12 5.15
C PHE A 8 15.09 14.52 5.00
N PHE A 9 15.43 13.59 5.89
CA PHE A 9 16.06 12.36 5.41
C PHE A 9 14.93 11.31 5.45
N VAL A 10 14.00 11.38 4.49
CA VAL A 10 12.95 10.37 4.32
C VAL A 10 13.67 9.16 3.74
N ASN A 11 14.24 8.32 4.61
CA ASN A 11 14.58 6.95 4.25
C ASN A 11 13.26 6.19 4.28
N PHE A 12 12.71 5.81 3.14
CA PHE A 12 11.61 4.85 3.10
C PHE A 12 11.95 3.72 2.14
N TYR A 13 12.14 2.56 2.74
CA TYR A 13 12.16 1.25 2.11
C TYR A 13 10.99 0.52 2.78
N MET A 14 9.80 0.65 2.21
CA MET A 14 8.54 0.14 2.75
C MET A 14 8.28 -1.26 2.21
N ASP A 15 8.02 -2.24 3.09
CA ASP A 15 7.61 -3.58 2.67
C ASP A 15 6.20 -3.53 2.05
N LYS A 16 5.94 -4.42 1.09
CA LYS A 16 4.69 -4.49 0.33
C LYS A 16 3.47 -4.67 1.23
N LEU A 17 3.58 -5.50 2.27
CA LEU A 17 2.50 -5.67 3.26
C LEU A 17 2.18 -4.35 3.96
N GLU A 18 3.22 -3.63 4.38
CA GLU A 18 3.06 -2.36 5.07
C GLU A 18 2.41 -1.33 4.13
N ALA A 19 2.83 -1.30 2.85
CA ALA A 19 2.28 -0.42 1.83
C ALA A 19 0.77 -0.67 1.65
N VAL A 20 0.37 -1.92 1.43
CA VAL A 20 -1.04 -2.32 1.33
C VAL A 20 -1.81 -1.91 2.59
N GLN A 21 -1.29 -2.24 3.78
CA GLN A 21 -1.96 -1.93 5.03
C GLN A 21 -2.12 -0.42 5.25
N ARG A 22 -1.12 0.38 4.88
CA ARG A 22 -1.19 1.84 4.95
C ARG A 22 -2.26 2.39 4.02
N VAL A 23 -2.27 1.97 2.76
CA VAL A 23 -3.28 2.39 1.79
C VAL A 23 -4.67 2.04 2.28
N LEU A 24 -4.91 0.80 2.71
CA LEU A 24 -6.23 0.37 3.19
C LEU A 24 -6.65 1.09 4.49
N ARG A 25 -5.69 1.50 5.34
CA ARG A 25 -5.98 2.26 6.56
C ARG A 25 -6.41 3.69 6.28
N PHE A 26 -5.78 4.36 5.33
CA PHE A 26 -6.00 5.79 5.07
C PHE A 26 -6.95 6.08 3.89
N SER A 27 -7.01 5.19 2.90
CA SER A 27 -7.94 5.28 1.77
C SER A 27 -9.21 4.47 2.03
N GLU A 28 -10.30 5.17 2.35
CA GLU A 28 -11.63 4.57 2.39
C GLU A 28 -12.12 4.17 0.98
N SER A 29 -11.66 4.89 -0.05
CA SER A 29 -11.95 4.61 -1.47
C SER A 29 -11.43 3.23 -1.87
N VAL A 30 -10.14 2.97 -1.65
CA VAL A 30 -9.50 1.70 -2.00
C VAL A 30 -10.04 0.56 -1.15
N ARG A 31 -10.32 0.80 0.14
CA ARG A 31 -10.94 -0.21 1.02
C ARG A 31 -12.32 -0.62 0.52
N ASN A 32 -13.19 0.34 0.20
CA ASN A 32 -14.52 0.07 -0.34
C ASN A 32 -14.45 -0.68 -1.68
N TRP A 33 -13.45 -0.38 -2.52
CA TRP A 33 -13.22 -1.11 -3.76
C TRP A 33 -12.83 -2.57 -3.50
N CYS A 34 -11.91 -2.83 -2.57
CA CYS A 34 -11.50 -4.19 -2.18
C CYS A 34 -12.68 -5.01 -1.65
N GLU A 35 -13.52 -4.42 -0.79
CA GLU A 35 -14.65 -5.14 -0.18
C GLU A 35 -15.77 -5.43 -1.20
N LYS A 36 -16.00 -4.55 -2.18
CA LYS A 36 -17.11 -4.67 -3.13
C LYS A 36 -16.77 -5.50 -4.36
N GLU A 37 -15.63 -5.23 -4.98
CA GLU A 37 -15.26 -5.85 -6.26
C GLU A 37 -14.55 -7.17 -6.03
N GLU A 38 -13.60 -7.19 -5.10
CA GLU A 38 -12.73 -8.35 -4.88
C GLU A 38 -13.23 -9.24 -3.73
N ARG A 39 -14.10 -8.70 -2.85
CA ARG A 39 -14.64 -9.36 -1.64
C ARG A 39 -13.57 -9.68 -0.59
N ILE A 40 -12.64 -8.74 -0.41
CA ILE A 40 -11.43 -8.90 0.41
C ILE A 40 -11.36 -7.78 1.43
N PHE A 41 -10.94 -8.11 2.65
CA PHE A 41 -10.87 -7.19 3.78
C PHE A 41 -9.43 -6.87 4.16
N PHE A 42 -9.26 -5.87 5.02
CA PHE A 42 -7.94 -5.47 5.54
C PHE A 42 -7.16 -6.65 6.16
N ASP A 43 -7.84 -7.48 6.94
CA ASP A 43 -7.22 -8.61 7.66
C ASP A 43 -6.88 -9.80 6.75
N ASP A 44 -7.27 -9.76 5.47
CA ASP A 44 -6.92 -10.80 4.51
C ASP A 44 -5.49 -10.68 4.01
N PHE A 45 -4.78 -9.57 4.19
CA PHE A 45 -3.39 -9.44 3.74
C PHE A 45 -2.40 -9.81 4.85
N ASP A 46 -1.51 -10.74 4.55
CA ASP A 46 -0.39 -11.15 5.41
C ASP A 46 0.91 -11.27 4.60
N SER A 47 2.03 -11.51 5.28
CA SER A 47 3.34 -11.59 4.64
C SER A 47 3.50 -12.76 3.68
N GLU A 48 2.69 -13.81 3.82
CA GLU A 48 2.77 -14.99 2.96
C GLU A 48 1.97 -14.76 1.67
N ASN A 49 0.78 -14.15 1.76
CA ASN A 49 -0.12 -13.98 0.63
C ASN A 49 0.11 -12.70 -0.18
N VAL A 50 0.69 -11.65 0.41
CA VAL A 50 0.96 -10.38 -0.29
C VAL A 50 2.03 -10.54 -1.38
N MET A 51 2.85 -11.57 -1.25
CA MET A 51 3.89 -11.97 -2.21
C MET A 51 3.49 -13.20 -3.04
N ASP A 52 2.28 -13.72 -2.85
CA ASP A 52 1.80 -14.89 -3.59
C ASP A 52 1.22 -14.46 -4.95
N TYR A 53 1.96 -14.75 -6.01
CA TYR A 53 1.57 -14.49 -7.40
C TYR A 53 1.05 -15.75 -8.13
N ASP A 54 0.86 -16.86 -7.41
CA ASP A 54 0.23 -18.04 -7.99
C ASP A 54 -1.27 -17.79 -8.23
N THR A 55 -1.91 -18.67 -9.00
CA THR A 55 -3.34 -18.54 -9.31
C THR A 55 -4.19 -18.61 -8.05
N GLY A 56 -4.83 -17.50 -7.69
CA GLY A 56 -5.60 -17.35 -6.45
C GLY A 56 -4.83 -16.69 -5.30
N GLY A 57 -3.54 -16.38 -5.50
CA GLY A 57 -2.74 -15.54 -4.62
C GLY A 57 -3.16 -14.07 -4.66
N ARG A 58 -2.61 -13.26 -3.75
CA ARG A 58 -3.01 -11.85 -3.54
C ARG A 58 -1.94 -10.86 -4.00
N GLY A 59 -0.87 -11.32 -4.65
CA GLY A 59 0.25 -10.52 -5.10
C GLY A 59 -0.15 -9.43 -6.11
N GLU A 60 -0.86 -9.80 -7.17
CA GLU A 60 -1.32 -8.84 -8.20
C GLU A 60 -2.30 -7.81 -7.64
N LEU A 61 -3.17 -8.26 -6.72
CA LEU A 61 -4.11 -7.39 -6.06
C LEU A 61 -3.39 -6.41 -5.12
N ALA A 62 -2.41 -6.88 -4.36
CA ALA A 62 -1.60 -6.05 -3.50
C ALA A 62 -0.88 -4.96 -4.31
N ASP A 63 -0.33 -5.31 -5.50
CA ASP A 63 0.25 -4.33 -6.41
C ASP A 63 -0.78 -3.30 -6.88
N THR A 64 -2.00 -3.75 -7.21
CA THR A 64 -3.10 -2.86 -7.61
C THR A 64 -3.51 -1.90 -6.50
N ILE A 65 -3.57 -2.36 -5.25
CA ILE A 65 -3.87 -1.52 -4.08
C ILE A 65 -2.80 -0.45 -3.90
N ILE A 66 -1.52 -0.84 -4.03
CA ILE A 66 -0.40 0.07 -3.93
C ILE A 66 -0.47 1.15 -5.01
N VAL A 67 -0.69 0.78 -6.27
CA VAL A 67 -0.83 1.73 -7.38
C VAL A 67 -1.96 2.73 -7.11
N LYS A 68 -3.13 2.26 -6.66
CA LYS A 68 -4.24 3.15 -6.29
C LYS A 68 -3.88 4.07 -5.12
N GLY A 69 -3.13 3.57 -4.15
CA GLY A 69 -2.61 4.35 -3.03
C GLY A 69 -1.66 5.46 -3.45
N ILE A 70 -0.81 5.20 -4.45
CA ILE A 70 0.07 6.20 -5.07
C ILE A 70 -0.76 7.24 -5.81
N GLU A 71 -1.72 6.82 -6.65
CA GLU A 71 -2.59 7.73 -7.40
C GLU A 71 -3.39 8.67 -6.49
N GLU A 72 -3.80 8.18 -5.31
CA GLU A 72 -4.51 8.97 -4.30
C GLU A 72 -3.57 9.77 -3.37
N GLY A 73 -2.25 9.57 -3.45
CA GLY A 73 -1.23 10.29 -2.68
C GLY A 73 -1.07 9.84 -1.22
N PHE A 74 -1.41 8.59 -0.90
CA PHE A 74 -1.24 8.00 0.45
C PHE A 74 0.16 7.42 0.69
N ILE A 75 0.84 7.04 -0.38
CA ILE A 75 2.21 6.53 -0.44
C ILE A 75 2.89 7.08 -1.69
N ASP A 76 4.22 7.24 -1.66
CA ASP A 76 4.99 7.63 -2.84
C ASP A 76 5.65 6.39 -3.49
N GLU A 77 5.83 6.39 -4.82
CA GLU A 77 6.56 5.32 -5.52
C GLU A 77 7.98 5.12 -4.98
N GLY A 78 8.61 6.21 -4.54
CA GLY A 78 9.94 6.17 -3.93
C GLY A 78 9.98 5.63 -2.50
N ASP A 79 8.82 5.33 -1.90
CA ASP A 79 8.74 4.63 -0.61
C ASP A 79 8.85 3.11 -0.77
N LEU A 80 8.71 2.56 -1.98
CA LEU A 80 8.74 1.11 -2.25
C LEU A 80 10.17 0.65 -2.65
N ASP A 81 10.62 -0.50 -2.14
CA ASP A 81 11.92 -1.15 -2.46
C ASP A 81 11.89 -1.95 -3.78
#